data_AF-A0A493TTZ8-F1
#
_entry.id   AF-A0A493TTZ8-F1
#
_cell.length_a   1.000
_cell.length_b   1.000
_cell.length_c   1.000
_cell.angle_alpha   90.00
_cell.angle_beta   90.00
_cell.angle_gamma   90.00
#
_symmetry.space_group_name_H-M   'P 1'
#
loop_
_entity.id
_entity.type
_entity.pdbx_description
1 polymer ?
#
loop_
_entity_poly.entity_id
_entity_poly.type
_entity_poly.pdbx_seq_one_letter_code
_entity_poly.pdbx_strand_id
1 'polypeptide(L)'
;MDQMILKVSSSLYDSVVPRQPVPGSLLAAWLPSRAFHGVQPRPHSTVFPTLPFPGAPPGAAGLRAAAPRPPGGGARRRPCHRAGPGRGLPGCRRPGSRFPQRSRLPSPRSGMRSEAAPQPGGLERFASPGKGRGLRALRRYAVGELLFDCPAYTAVLAVGERGSHCDGCFARKEGLSKCGRCKQAFYCDVECQKEDWPMHKLECSAMCAFGQNWNPSETVRLTARILAKQKTHPEKTQSEELLAVKEFESHLDKLDNEKRELIQNDIAALHHFYSKHMEFPDNAALVVLFAQVNCNGFTIEDEELSHLGSAIFPDVALMNHSCCPNVIVTYKGTLAEVRAVREIEPGEEVFTSYIDLLYPTEDRNERLKDSYFFSCDCRECTTKEKDGEKLKIRKLNEPPSADAVRDMIRYARNVIEGFRRAKHYKSPSELLEICELSLDKMGAVFEDSNVYMLHMMYQAMGVCLYTQDWEGALRYGQKIIRPYSQHYPAYSLNVASMWLKLGRLHMALENRPAGVKALKREFWLSFDFSKIG
;
A
#
# COMPACT_ATOMS: atom_id res chain seq x y z
N MET A 1 -19.08 23.71 6.69
CA MET A 1 -17.68 24.14 6.55
C MET A 1 -16.85 23.53 7.67
N ASP A 2 -17.20 23.78 8.93
CA ASP A 2 -16.42 23.39 10.12
C ASP A 2 -16.16 21.88 10.24
N GLN A 3 -17.14 21.00 9.96
CA GLN A 3 -16.88 19.54 9.96
C GLN A 3 -16.00 19.05 8.80
N MET A 4 -15.98 19.79 7.68
CA MET A 4 -15.09 19.51 6.54
C MET A 4 -13.65 19.87 6.90
N ILE A 5 -13.48 20.95 7.66
CA ILE A 5 -12.21 21.46 8.21
C ILE A 5 -11.71 20.59 9.38
N LEU A 6 -12.60 20.09 10.24
CA LEU A 6 -12.27 19.19 11.35
C LEU A 6 -11.72 17.81 10.91
N LYS A 7 -12.02 17.33 9.69
CA LYS A 7 -11.47 16.07 9.16
C LYS A 7 -10.23 16.25 8.28
N VAL A 8 -9.99 17.45 7.75
CA VAL A 8 -8.66 17.85 7.23
C VAL A 8 -7.63 17.65 8.34
N SER A 9 -7.95 17.99 9.60
CA SER A 9 -7.10 17.72 10.77
C SER A 9 -6.70 16.24 10.93
N SER A 10 -7.66 15.29 11.00
CA SER A 10 -7.32 13.89 11.29
C SER A 10 -6.80 13.10 10.09
N SER A 11 -7.35 13.31 8.89
CA SER A 11 -6.92 12.54 7.71
C SER A 11 -5.55 12.97 7.19
N LEU A 12 -5.16 14.25 7.29
CA LEU A 12 -3.82 14.66 6.88
C LEU A 12 -2.69 14.07 7.74
N TYR A 13 -2.96 13.82 9.02
CA TYR A 13 -2.01 13.17 9.91
C TYR A 13 -1.65 11.74 9.44
N ASP A 14 -2.62 11.04 8.83
CA ASP A 14 -2.41 9.75 8.16
C ASP A 14 -2.04 9.90 6.66
N SER A 15 -2.39 11.00 5.97
CA SER A 15 -2.07 11.26 4.54
C SER A 15 -0.59 11.53 4.27
N VAL A 16 0.08 12.15 5.25
CA VAL A 16 1.44 12.67 5.06
C VAL A 16 2.49 11.55 4.99
N VAL A 17 2.13 10.32 5.41
CA VAL A 17 2.99 9.13 5.36
C VAL A 17 2.12 7.87 5.18
N PRO A 18 2.23 7.12 4.05
CA PRO A 18 1.55 5.83 3.89
C PRO A 18 1.82 4.90 5.07
N ARG A 19 0.79 4.20 5.56
CA ARG A 19 0.93 3.16 6.58
C ARG A 19 1.58 1.93 5.98
N GLN A 20 2.89 1.96 5.80
CA GLN A 20 3.64 0.72 5.69
C GLN A 20 3.74 0.04 7.05
N PRO A 21 3.71 -1.30 7.10
CA PRO A 21 3.75 -2.05 8.35
C PRO A 21 5.07 -1.77 9.06
N VAL A 22 5.01 -1.02 10.16
CA VAL A 22 6.14 -0.88 11.08
C VAL A 22 6.31 -2.23 11.79
N PRO A 23 7.54 -2.77 11.88
CA PRO A 23 7.80 -3.98 12.66
C PRO A 23 7.26 -3.84 14.08
N GLY A 24 6.50 -4.85 14.54
CA GLY A 24 5.61 -4.70 15.70
C GLY A 24 6.33 -4.32 17.00
N SER A 25 6.06 -3.11 17.50
CA SER A 25 6.52 -2.67 18.83
C SER A 25 5.67 -3.31 19.95
N LEU A 26 5.92 -4.59 20.24
CA LEU A 26 5.31 -5.34 21.34
C LEU A 26 5.86 -4.93 22.71
N LEU A 27 5.39 -3.81 23.27
CA LEU A 27 5.66 -3.43 24.67
C LEU A 27 4.47 -2.73 25.36
N ALA A 28 3.32 -3.41 25.46
CA ALA A 28 2.24 -3.05 26.41
C ALA A 28 1.19 -4.17 26.59
N ALA A 29 1.49 -5.25 27.32
CA ALA A 29 0.48 -6.30 27.61
C ALA A 29 0.71 -7.15 28.88
N TRP A 30 1.29 -6.62 29.96
CA TRP A 30 1.29 -7.29 31.27
C TRP A 30 1.13 -6.28 32.41
N LEU A 31 -0.07 -6.22 33.00
CA LEU A 31 -0.37 -5.99 34.43
C LEU A 31 -1.90 -6.05 34.64
N PRO A 32 -2.41 -6.76 35.67
CA PRO A 32 -3.85 -6.99 35.84
C PRO A 32 -4.58 -5.88 36.61
N SER A 33 -5.87 -5.73 36.32
CA SER A 33 -6.76 -4.70 36.85
C SER A 33 -6.96 -4.76 38.38
N ARG A 34 -6.92 -3.59 39.03
CA ARG A 34 -7.72 -3.28 40.23
C ARG A 34 -8.32 -1.88 40.12
N ALA A 35 -9.61 -1.77 40.39
CA ALA A 35 -10.32 -0.50 40.46
C ALA A 35 -10.13 0.19 41.81
N PHE A 36 -10.28 1.51 41.88
CA PHE A 36 -11.11 2.21 42.88
C PHE A 36 -11.34 3.68 42.48
N HIS A 37 -12.33 4.32 43.12
CA HIS A 37 -12.83 5.66 42.80
C HIS A 37 -11.88 6.80 43.17
N GLY A 38 -12.12 7.96 42.55
CA GLY A 38 -11.28 9.15 42.63
C GLY A 38 -11.31 9.93 43.96
N VAL A 39 -10.42 10.92 44.02
CA VAL A 39 -10.49 12.21 44.75
C VAL A 39 -9.19 12.99 44.44
N GLN A 40 -9.27 14.31 44.34
CA GLN A 40 -8.16 15.29 44.28
C GLN A 40 -8.29 16.22 45.52
N PRO A 41 -7.33 17.14 45.85
CA PRO A 41 -6.00 17.41 45.26
C PRO A 41 -4.81 17.70 46.26
N ARG A 42 -3.56 17.70 45.72
CA ARG A 42 -2.38 18.56 46.11
C ARG A 42 -1.72 18.40 47.51
N PRO A 43 -0.52 19.01 47.79
CA PRO A 43 0.67 19.34 46.96
C PRO A 43 2.06 19.01 47.63
N HIS A 44 3.18 19.39 46.97
CA HIS A 44 4.60 19.40 47.44
C HIS A 44 5.32 18.03 47.56
N SER A 45 6.64 17.87 47.36
CA SER A 45 7.70 18.76 46.78
C SER A 45 9.01 17.99 46.50
N THR A 46 9.66 18.28 45.35
CA THR A 46 11.14 18.34 45.09
C THR A 46 12.11 17.19 45.42
N VAL A 47 13.11 17.05 44.51
CA VAL A 47 14.53 16.60 44.67
C VAL A 47 14.94 15.27 43.97
N PHE A 48 15.87 15.41 43.02
CA PHE A 48 16.73 14.41 42.32
C PHE A 48 17.82 13.81 43.28
N PRO A 49 18.66 12.77 42.97
CA PRO A 49 19.21 12.44 41.64
C PRO A 49 19.57 10.96 41.29
N THR A 50 19.92 10.78 40.01
CA THR A 50 20.88 9.83 39.35
C THR A 50 21.35 8.51 39.99
N LEU A 51 21.35 7.44 39.18
CA LEU A 51 22.22 6.25 39.31
C LEU A 51 22.83 5.86 37.93
N PRO A 52 24.02 5.22 37.88
CA PRO A 52 24.71 4.82 36.64
C PRO A 52 24.52 3.34 36.21
N PHE A 53 25.13 3.00 35.07
CA PHE A 53 25.05 1.74 34.29
C PHE A 53 25.45 0.42 35.02
N PRO A 54 24.95 -0.75 34.54
CA PRO A 54 25.38 -2.08 35.00
C PRO A 54 26.46 -2.73 34.10
N GLY A 55 27.21 -3.67 34.68
CA GLY A 55 28.04 -4.67 33.97
C GLY A 55 27.45 -6.08 34.05
N ALA A 56 27.93 -6.99 33.18
CA ALA A 56 27.48 -8.38 33.05
C ALA A 56 28.57 -9.39 33.52
N PRO A 57 28.56 -10.66 33.06
CA PRO A 57 27.83 -11.87 33.51
C PRO A 57 28.80 -12.77 34.35
N PRO A 58 28.87 -14.14 34.34
CA PRO A 58 27.99 -15.23 33.85
C PRO A 58 27.77 -16.41 34.85
N GLY A 59 27.14 -17.52 34.39
CA GLY A 59 27.13 -18.81 35.09
C GLY A 59 26.35 -19.90 34.32
N ALA A 60 26.86 -21.15 34.29
CA ALA A 60 26.33 -22.23 33.41
C ALA A 60 26.19 -23.60 34.12
N ALA A 61 25.13 -24.36 33.75
CA ALA A 61 24.92 -25.82 33.85
C ALA A 61 23.44 -26.10 33.45
N GLY A 62 22.99 -27.21 32.83
CA GLY A 62 23.65 -28.44 32.39
C GLY A 62 23.12 -29.69 33.12
N LEU A 63 22.24 -30.50 32.49
CA LEU A 63 22.00 -31.95 32.77
C LEU A 63 20.96 -32.60 31.81
N ARG A 64 20.75 -33.93 31.90
CA ARG A 64 20.27 -34.85 30.82
C ARG A 64 18.94 -35.59 31.08
N ALA A 65 18.35 -36.08 29.97
CA ALA A 65 17.48 -37.28 29.83
C ALA A 65 16.07 -37.23 30.51
N ALA A 66 15.06 -38.06 30.18
CA ALA A 66 14.93 -39.21 29.27
C ALA A 66 13.51 -39.29 28.65
N ALA A 67 13.27 -40.23 27.73
CA ALA A 67 11.94 -40.52 27.15
C ALA A 67 11.38 -41.88 27.61
N PRO A 68 10.06 -42.11 27.52
CA PRO A 68 9.52 -43.46 27.33
C PRO A 68 8.56 -43.60 26.11
N ARG A 69 8.41 -44.84 25.64
CA ARG A 69 7.50 -45.29 24.56
C ARG A 69 6.48 -46.32 25.10
N PRO A 70 5.45 -46.76 24.32
CA PRO A 70 4.15 -47.17 24.86
C PRO A 70 3.88 -48.69 24.87
N PRO A 71 2.72 -49.14 25.41
CA PRO A 71 2.00 -50.35 25.00
C PRO A 71 0.97 -50.01 23.88
N GLY A 72 0.55 -50.87 22.94
CA GLY A 72 0.51 -52.33 22.89
C GLY A 72 -0.76 -52.87 23.54
N GLY A 73 -1.71 -53.58 22.93
CA GLY A 73 -1.94 -54.00 21.53
C GLY A 73 -3.20 -54.90 21.50
N GLY A 74 -3.84 -55.14 20.36
CA GLY A 74 -5.02 -56.02 20.33
C GLY A 74 -5.71 -56.12 18.97
N ALA A 75 -5.68 -57.30 18.35
CA ALA A 75 -6.22 -57.55 17.01
C ALA A 75 -7.45 -58.48 17.03
N ARG A 76 -8.31 -58.37 16.01
CA ARG A 76 -9.17 -59.47 15.50
C ARG A 76 -9.45 -59.28 14.00
N ARG A 77 -9.73 -60.38 13.30
CA ARG A 77 -9.63 -60.50 11.82
C ARG A 77 -10.96 -60.93 11.17
N ARG A 78 -11.25 -60.34 9.98
CA ARG A 78 -11.85 -60.98 8.77
C ARG A 78 -13.32 -61.53 8.89
N PRO A 79 -14.01 -61.92 7.78
CA PRO A 79 -13.55 -62.12 6.39
C PRO A 79 -14.38 -61.46 5.25
N CYS A 80 -13.95 -61.71 4.00
CA CYS A 80 -14.69 -61.43 2.77
C CYS A 80 -15.14 -62.73 2.08
N HIS A 81 -16.31 -62.72 1.42
CA HIS A 81 -16.75 -63.63 0.35
C HIS A 81 -17.67 -62.81 -0.60
N ARG A 82 -17.94 -63.07 -1.89
CA ARG A 82 -17.33 -63.65 -3.12
C ARG A 82 -18.50 -64.17 -4.00
N ALA A 83 -18.49 -63.85 -5.31
CA ALA A 83 -19.27 -64.44 -6.44
C ALA A 83 -20.67 -63.85 -6.84
N GLY A 84 -20.92 -63.81 -8.18
CA GLY A 84 -22.15 -63.33 -8.89
C GLY A 84 -23.07 -64.49 -9.37
N PRO A 85 -23.57 -64.59 -10.64
CA PRO A 85 -23.47 -63.69 -11.83
C PRO A 85 -24.75 -63.56 -12.75
N GLY A 86 -24.69 -62.74 -13.83
CA GLY A 86 -25.11 -63.20 -15.20
C GLY A 86 -26.27 -62.54 -16.00
N ARG A 87 -26.12 -62.56 -17.35
CA ARG A 87 -27.07 -62.29 -18.48
C ARG A 87 -27.37 -60.80 -18.81
N GLY A 88 -27.53 -60.35 -20.08
CA GLY A 88 -27.33 -60.97 -21.41
C GLY A 88 -27.88 -60.07 -22.57
N LEU A 89 -27.17 -59.98 -23.72
CA LEU A 89 -27.53 -59.19 -24.94
C LEU A 89 -28.54 -59.93 -25.86
N PRO A 90 -29.24 -59.29 -26.84
CA PRO A 90 -28.72 -58.86 -28.18
C PRO A 90 -29.27 -57.47 -28.65
N GLY A 91 -28.92 -56.84 -29.79
CA GLY A 91 -27.96 -57.12 -30.87
C GLY A 91 -28.55 -56.98 -32.30
N CYS A 92 -28.18 -55.96 -33.11
CA CYS A 92 -28.30 -55.80 -34.59
C CYS A 92 -27.95 -54.35 -35.03
N ARG A 93 -27.57 -53.97 -36.27
CA ARG A 93 -26.84 -54.56 -37.43
C ARG A 93 -26.41 -53.37 -38.36
N ARG A 94 -25.31 -53.48 -39.13
CA ARG A 94 -24.87 -52.49 -40.16
C ARG A 94 -25.52 -52.76 -41.54
N PRO A 95 -25.50 -51.83 -42.53
CA PRO A 95 -24.36 -51.58 -43.46
C PRO A 95 -24.12 -50.06 -43.75
N GLY A 96 -23.14 -49.57 -44.53
CA GLY A 96 -21.99 -50.19 -45.20
C GLY A 96 -21.75 -49.74 -46.66
N SER A 97 -20.93 -48.70 -46.92
CA SER A 97 -20.32 -48.34 -48.24
C SER A 97 -19.44 -47.08 -48.12
N ARG A 98 -18.44 -46.75 -48.95
CA ARG A 98 -17.52 -47.47 -49.88
C ARG A 98 -16.31 -46.51 -50.11
N PHE A 99 -15.07 -47.01 -50.18
CA PHE A 99 -13.89 -46.22 -50.57
C PHE A 99 -13.69 -46.22 -52.10
N PRO A 100 -12.94 -45.25 -52.65
CA PRO A 100 -11.72 -45.60 -53.40
C PRO A 100 -10.46 -44.81 -52.99
N GLN A 101 -9.29 -45.19 -53.52
CA GLN A 101 -7.95 -44.69 -53.16
C GLN A 101 -7.21 -44.00 -54.34
N ARG A 102 -6.07 -43.35 -53.99
CA ARG A 102 -4.94 -42.84 -54.82
C ARG A 102 -5.14 -41.39 -55.33
N SER A 103 -4.11 -40.55 -55.48
CA SER A 103 -2.65 -40.77 -55.65
C SER A 103 -1.75 -39.76 -54.86
N ARG A 104 -0.41 -39.79 -55.08
CA ARG A 104 0.62 -39.11 -54.25
C ARG A 104 1.21 -37.80 -54.86
N LEU A 105 1.47 -36.80 -54.00
CA LEU A 105 2.58 -35.79 -54.00
C LEU A 105 2.68 -34.77 -55.17
N PRO A 106 3.41 -33.61 -55.05
CA PRO A 106 4.38 -33.20 -53.99
C PRO A 106 4.30 -31.74 -53.42
N SER A 107 4.82 -31.54 -52.18
CA SER A 107 5.57 -30.36 -51.64
C SER A 107 4.96 -28.91 -51.67
N PRO A 108 5.53 -27.88 -50.99
CA PRO A 108 6.67 -27.83 -50.05
C PRO A 108 6.35 -27.17 -48.67
N ARG A 109 7.38 -26.93 -47.85
CA ARG A 109 7.32 -26.27 -46.53
C ARG A 109 7.32 -24.73 -46.63
N SER A 110 6.56 -24.07 -45.75
CA SER A 110 6.97 -22.80 -45.12
C SER A 110 6.22 -22.63 -43.80
N GLY A 111 6.94 -22.29 -42.72
CA GLY A 111 6.32 -22.13 -41.41
C GLY A 111 5.52 -20.82 -41.32
N MET A 112 4.27 -20.92 -40.87
CA MET A 112 3.50 -19.76 -40.42
C MET A 112 3.36 -19.88 -38.90
N ARG A 113 3.84 -18.88 -38.17
CA ARG A 113 3.52 -18.75 -36.75
C ARG A 113 1.99 -18.61 -36.65
N SER A 114 1.39 -19.24 -35.64
CA SER A 114 0.01 -18.92 -35.29
C SER A 114 -0.04 -17.43 -34.96
N GLU A 115 -0.67 -16.64 -35.82
CA GLU A 115 -1.05 -15.27 -35.47
C GLU A 115 -1.96 -15.37 -34.25
N ALA A 116 -1.56 -14.72 -33.15
CA ALA A 116 -2.40 -14.63 -31.97
C ALA A 116 -3.62 -13.79 -32.34
N ALA A 117 -4.80 -14.18 -31.84
CA ALA A 117 -6.01 -13.39 -32.03
C ALA A 117 -5.75 -11.94 -31.53
N PRO A 118 -6.22 -10.90 -32.25
CA PRO A 118 -6.02 -9.52 -31.84
C PRO A 118 -6.68 -9.31 -30.49
N GLN A 119 -5.87 -9.00 -29.46
CA GLN A 119 -6.41 -8.76 -28.13
C GLN A 119 -7.13 -7.41 -28.09
N PRO A 120 -8.31 -7.33 -27.45
CA PRO A 120 -9.04 -6.08 -27.32
C PRO A 120 -8.37 -5.20 -26.27
N GLY A 121 -7.61 -4.20 -26.72
CA GLY A 121 -6.89 -3.28 -25.85
C GLY A 121 -5.57 -2.88 -26.48
N GLY A 122 -5.20 -1.60 -26.38
CA GLY A 122 -3.95 -1.07 -26.96
C GLY A 122 -2.70 -1.45 -26.17
N LEU A 123 -2.71 -2.57 -25.45
CA LEU A 123 -1.73 -2.97 -24.45
C LEU A 123 -1.51 -4.49 -24.50
N GLU A 124 -0.31 -4.96 -24.14
CA GLU A 124 -0.03 -6.38 -23.96
C GLU A 124 0.88 -6.65 -22.75
N ARG A 125 0.71 -7.83 -22.15
CA ARG A 125 1.70 -8.41 -21.23
C ARG A 125 2.90 -8.92 -22.02
N PHE A 126 4.10 -8.49 -21.64
CA PHE A 126 5.34 -8.96 -22.26
C PHE A 126 6.42 -9.30 -21.22
N ALA A 127 7.53 -9.88 -21.68
CA ALA A 127 8.72 -10.09 -20.85
C ALA A 127 9.66 -8.88 -20.97
N SER A 128 9.81 -8.09 -19.91
CA SER A 128 10.70 -6.92 -19.88
C SER A 128 12.12 -7.35 -19.49
N PRO A 129 13.15 -7.09 -20.33
CA PRO A 129 14.53 -7.48 -20.06
C PRO A 129 15.04 -6.97 -18.70
N GLY A 130 15.45 -7.89 -17.84
CA GLY A 130 15.94 -7.59 -16.49
C GLY A 130 14.87 -7.19 -15.46
N LYS A 131 13.61 -6.99 -15.88
CA LYS A 131 12.48 -6.58 -15.02
C LYS A 131 11.39 -7.66 -14.90
N GLY A 132 11.53 -8.76 -15.63
CA GLY A 132 10.63 -9.92 -15.53
C GLY A 132 9.44 -9.77 -16.48
N ARG A 133 8.26 -9.47 -15.93
CA ARG A 133 7.05 -9.17 -16.71
C ARG A 133 6.85 -7.66 -16.77
N GLY A 134 6.20 -7.17 -17.82
CA GLY A 134 5.80 -5.77 -17.93
C GLY A 134 4.54 -5.62 -18.79
N LEU A 135 4.06 -4.39 -18.87
CA LEU A 135 2.97 -3.95 -19.73
C LEU A 135 3.54 -3.10 -20.87
N ARG A 136 3.17 -3.37 -22.12
CA ARG A 136 3.68 -2.65 -23.31
C ARG A 136 2.54 -2.08 -24.14
N ALA A 137 2.73 -0.88 -24.68
CA ALA A 137 1.77 -0.25 -25.59
C ALA A 137 1.82 -0.88 -27.00
N LEU A 138 0.65 -1.17 -27.56
CA LEU A 138 0.44 -1.60 -28.96
C LEU A 138 0.01 -0.46 -29.88
N ARG A 139 -0.37 0.69 -29.31
CA ARG A 139 -0.76 1.91 -30.01
C ARG A 139 -0.17 3.13 -29.30
N ARG A 140 -0.21 4.29 -29.96
CA ARG A 140 0.12 5.57 -29.32
C ARG A 140 -0.94 5.94 -28.28
N TYR A 141 -0.51 6.56 -27.18
CA TYR A 141 -1.35 7.22 -26.18
C TYR A 141 -0.91 8.68 -26.01
N ALA A 142 -1.88 9.60 -25.97
CA ALA A 142 -1.65 11.03 -25.71
C ALA A 142 -1.67 11.35 -24.20
N VAL A 143 -1.06 12.46 -23.80
CA VAL A 143 -1.08 12.92 -22.40
C VAL A 143 -2.52 13.14 -21.90
N GLY A 144 -2.84 12.59 -20.73
CA GLY A 144 -4.18 12.58 -20.11
C GLY A 144 -5.10 11.45 -20.56
N GLU A 145 -4.74 10.71 -21.63
CA GLU A 145 -5.53 9.60 -22.15
C GLU A 145 -5.59 8.44 -21.14
N LEU A 146 -6.77 7.82 -21.02
CA LEU A 146 -6.97 6.61 -20.22
C LEU A 146 -6.41 5.41 -20.99
N LEU A 147 -5.46 4.68 -20.40
CA LEU A 147 -4.93 3.44 -20.97
C LEU A 147 -5.92 2.30 -20.75
N PHE A 148 -6.32 2.12 -19.50
CA PHE A 148 -7.32 1.17 -19.01
C PHE A 148 -7.77 1.58 -17.60
N ASP A 149 -8.88 1.00 -17.16
CA ASP A 149 -9.30 0.99 -15.76
C ASP A 149 -9.33 -0.46 -15.23
N CYS A 150 -9.17 -0.62 -13.91
CA CYS A 150 -9.11 -1.91 -13.25
C CYS A 150 -9.94 -1.85 -11.95
N PRO A 151 -11.05 -2.60 -11.83
CA PRO A 151 -11.77 -2.71 -10.57
C PRO A 151 -10.92 -3.49 -9.56
N ALA A 152 -11.00 -3.13 -8.27
CA ALA A 152 -10.29 -3.85 -7.23
C ALA A 152 -10.70 -5.34 -7.18
N TYR A 153 -9.73 -6.25 -7.25
CA TYR A 153 -9.96 -7.67 -7.01
C TYR A 153 -10.54 -7.90 -5.60
N THR A 154 -9.98 -7.15 -4.64
CA THR A 154 -10.59 -6.85 -3.35
C THR A 154 -9.95 -5.62 -2.70
N ALA A 155 -10.63 -5.00 -1.74
CA ALA A 155 -10.18 -3.82 -1.01
C ALA A 155 -10.65 -3.85 0.46
N VAL A 156 -9.92 -3.14 1.33
CA VAL A 156 -10.25 -2.90 2.74
C VAL A 156 -10.18 -1.41 3.06
N LEU A 157 -11.28 -0.82 3.53
CA LEU A 157 -11.27 0.56 4.02
C LEU A 157 -10.46 0.66 5.32
N ALA A 158 -9.61 1.68 5.44
CA ALA A 158 -8.82 1.96 6.63
C ALA A 158 -9.74 2.19 7.84
N VAL A 159 -9.31 1.71 9.02
CA VAL A 159 -10.15 1.77 10.24
C VAL A 159 -10.48 3.21 10.64
N GLY A 160 -9.57 4.16 10.41
CA GLY A 160 -9.78 5.59 10.67
C GLY A 160 -10.83 6.25 9.78
N GLU A 161 -11.10 5.70 8.60
CA GLU A 161 -12.02 6.28 7.62
C GLU A 161 -13.46 5.78 7.68
N ARG A 162 -13.72 4.81 8.57
CA ARG A 162 -15.05 4.25 8.80
C ARG A 162 -16.03 5.32 9.29
N GLY A 163 -17.08 5.53 8.52
CA GLY A 163 -18.09 6.55 8.79
C GLY A 163 -17.80 7.93 8.16
N SER A 164 -16.64 8.16 7.54
CA SER A 164 -16.50 9.16 6.47
C SER A 164 -16.88 8.56 5.10
N HIS A 165 -16.46 7.31 4.91
CA HIS A 165 -16.52 6.57 3.66
C HIS A 165 -17.35 5.29 3.81
N CYS A 166 -17.95 4.85 2.70
CA CYS A 166 -18.61 3.55 2.59
C CYS A 166 -17.58 2.40 2.61
N ASP A 167 -17.69 1.44 3.53
CA ASP A 167 -16.81 0.25 3.61
C ASP A 167 -16.83 -0.60 2.31
N GLY A 168 -17.90 -0.50 1.50
CA GLY A 168 -18.05 -1.23 0.23
C GLY A 168 -17.45 -0.52 -1.00
N CYS A 169 -17.96 0.69 -1.32
CA CYS A 169 -17.59 1.42 -2.55
C CYS A 169 -16.62 2.59 -2.34
N PHE A 170 -16.18 2.84 -1.10
CA PHE A 170 -15.28 3.92 -0.69
C PHE A 170 -15.80 5.36 -0.96
N ALA A 171 -17.04 5.52 -1.43
CA ALA A 171 -17.63 6.83 -1.63
C ALA A 171 -17.73 7.62 -0.30
N ARG A 172 -17.25 8.87 -0.32
CA ARG A 172 -17.38 9.84 0.77
C ARG A 172 -18.81 10.37 0.80
N LYS A 173 -19.52 10.19 1.92
CA LYS A 173 -20.94 10.58 2.03
C LYS A 173 -21.30 10.85 3.50
N GLU A 174 -22.08 11.88 3.76
CA GLU A 174 -22.69 12.11 5.08
C GLU A 174 -23.95 11.23 5.26
N GLY A 175 -24.28 10.87 6.50
CA GLY A 175 -25.48 10.06 6.79
C GLY A 175 -25.39 8.60 6.32
N LEU A 176 -24.21 7.99 6.35
CA LEU A 176 -24.02 6.58 6.01
C LEU A 176 -24.82 5.63 6.93
N SER A 177 -25.39 4.59 6.32
CA SER A 177 -26.13 3.52 7.00
C SER A 177 -25.17 2.59 7.75
N LYS A 178 -25.37 2.44 9.06
CA LYS A 178 -24.50 1.62 9.92
C LYS A 178 -24.93 0.15 9.94
N CYS A 179 -23.97 -0.78 9.83
CA CYS A 179 -24.24 -2.20 9.99
C CYS A 179 -24.85 -2.51 11.37
N GLY A 180 -26.11 -2.96 11.40
CA GLY A 180 -26.86 -3.18 12.63
C GLY A 180 -26.24 -4.20 13.61
N ARG A 181 -25.40 -5.12 13.12
CA ARG A 181 -24.76 -6.16 13.92
C ARG A 181 -23.45 -5.68 14.59
N CYS A 182 -22.43 -5.33 13.80
CA CYS A 182 -21.12 -4.94 14.34
C CYS A 182 -21.05 -3.48 14.79
N LYS A 183 -21.95 -2.61 14.28
CA LYS A 183 -21.99 -1.15 14.50
C LYS A 183 -20.70 -0.39 14.08
N GLN A 184 -19.81 -1.06 13.35
CA GLN A 184 -18.46 -0.58 12.99
C GLN A 184 -18.22 -0.41 11.48
N ALA A 185 -19.08 -0.95 10.61
CA ALA A 185 -19.05 -0.70 9.17
C ALA A 185 -20.23 0.17 8.73
N PHE A 186 -20.01 0.95 7.68
CA PHE A 186 -20.89 2.02 7.20
C PHE A 186 -21.05 1.94 5.68
N TYR A 187 -22.28 2.17 5.18
CA TYR A 187 -22.63 1.96 3.77
C TYR A 187 -23.47 3.12 3.22
N CYS A 188 -23.40 3.36 1.90
CA CYS A 188 -24.22 4.39 1.24
C CYS A 188 -25.73 4.15 1.43
N ASP A 189 -26.11 2.87 1.44
CA ASP A 189 -27.46 2.31 1.43
C ASP A 189 -27.38 0.79 1.68
N VAL A 190 -28.51 0.09 1.55
CA VAL A 190 -28.63 -1.37 1.74
C VAL A 190 -28.04 -2.20 0.59
N GLU A 191 -27.91 -1.66 -0.62
CA GLU A 191 -27.31 -2.40 -1.75
C GLU A 191 -25.79 -2.47 -1.59
N CYS A 192 -25.13 -1.36 -1.27
CA CYS A 192 -23.70 -1.36 -0.88
C CYS A 192 -23.41 -2.34 0.28
N GLN A 193 -24.33 -2.46 1.24
CA GLN A 193 -24.18 -3.42 2.35
C GLN A 193 -24.32 -4.87 1.90
N LYS A 194 -25.25 -5.17 0.99
CA LYS A 194 -25.43 -6.53 0.42
C LYS A 194 -24.22 -6.94 -0.42
N GLU A 195 -23.67 -6.03 -1.22
CA GLU A 195 -22.54 -6.27 -2.10
C GLU A 195 -21.24 -6.54 -1.32
N ASP A 196 -20.95 -5.79 -0.25
CA ASP A 196 -19.78 -6.05 0.62
C ASP A 196 -20.01 -7.24 1.56
N TRP A 197 -21.25 -7.68 1.81
CA TRP A 197 -21.56 -8.75 2.79
C TRP A 197 -20.72 -10.05 2.66
N PRO A 198 -20.40 -10.58 1.46
CA PRO A 198 -19.51 -11.74 1.30
C PRO A 198 -18.12 -11.54 1.93
N MET A 199 -17.62 -10.30 1.96
CA MET A 199 -16.36 -9.92 2.60
C MET A 199 -16.59 -9.45 4.04
N HIS A 200 -17.54 -8.52 4.25
CA HIS A 200 -17.85 -7.95 5.56
C HIS A 200 -18.19 -9.02 6.61
N LYS A 201 -18.90 -10.10 6.26
CA LYS A 201 -19.31 -11.14 7.22
C LYS A 201 -18.12 -11.73 8.01
N LEU A 202 -16.94 -11.78 7.39
CA LEU A 202 -15.68 -12.25 7.97
C LEU A 202 -15.26 -11.34 9.14
N GLU A 203 -15.19 -10.03 8.87
CA GLU A 203 -14.85 -9.00 9.87
C GLU A 203 -16.00 -8.78 10.86
N CYS A 204 -17.24 -8.76 10.42
CA CYS A 204 -18.43 -8.45 11.22
C CYS A 204 -18.54 -9.35 12.44
N SER A 205 -18.33 -10.66 12.26
CA SER A 205 -18.41 -11.62 13.33
C SER A 205 -17.17 -11.57 14.25
N ALA A 206 -15.99 -11.32 13.69
CA ALA A 206 -14.76 -11.10 14.46
C ALA A 206 -14.84 -9.83 15.33
N MET A 207 -15.22 -8.68 14.76
CA MET A 207 -15.44 -7.42 15.46
C MET A 207 -16.45 -7.56 16.61
N CYS A 208 -17.54 -8.32 16.43
CA CYS A 208 -18.49 -8.62 17.51
C CYS A 208 -17.88 -9.52 18.61
N ALA A 209 -17.01 -10.47 18.26
CA ALA A 209 -16.47 -11.45 19.21
C ALA A 209 -15.27 -10.91 20.01
N PHE A 210 -14.42 -10.09 19.40
CA PHE A 210 -13.20 -9.55 20.02
C PHE A 210 -13.40 -8.12 20.57
N GLY A 211 -14.40 -7.37 20.10
CA GLY A 211 -14.69 -6.03 20.58
C GLY A 211 -13.49 -5.09 20.41
N GLN A 212 -13.07 -4.44 21.50
CA GLN A 212 -11.88 -3.57 21.52
C GLN A 212 -10.56 -4.31 21.24
N ASN A 213 -10.53 -5.64 21.41
CA ASN A 213 -9.34 -6.45 21.12
C ASN A 213 -9.25 -6.85 19.64
N TRP A 214 -10.17 -6.40 18.78
CA TRP A 214 -10.06 -6.60 17.33
C TRP A 214 -9.08 -5.59 16.73
N ASN A 215 -7.84 -6.02 16.50
CA ASN A 215 -6.77 -5.18 15.95
C ASN A 215 -5.91 -5.85 14.85
N PRO A 216 -6.47 -6.61 13.88
CA PRO A 216 -5.69 -7.11 12.75
C PRO A 216 -5.09 -5.96 11.93
N SER A 217 -3.87 -6.17 11.40
CA SER A 217 -3.24 -5.25 10.45
C SER A 217 -4.08 -5.11 9.17
N GLU A 218 -3.91 -4.00 8.45
CA GLU A 218 -4.65 -3.79 7.19
C GLU A 218 -4.27 -4.85 6.15
N THR A 219 -3.00 -5.27 6.12
CA THR A 219 -2.49 -6.41 5.35
C THR A 219 -3.23 -7.70 5.70
N VAL A 220 -3.39 -8.04 6.99
CA VAL A 220 -4.15 -9.25 7.42
C VAL A 220 -5.60 -9.18 6.98
N ARG A 221 -6.26 -8.02 7.10
CA ARG A 221 -7.64 -7.83 6.62
C ARG A 221 -7.74 -8.03 5.12
N LEU A 222 -6.81 -7.48 4.35
CA LEU A 222 -6.77 -7.62 2.89
C LEU A 222 -6.53 -9.08 2.48
N THR A 223 -5.54 -9.75 3.09
CA THR A 223 -5.25 -11.18 2.86
C THR A 223 -6.45 -12.07 3.19
N ALA A 224 -7.19 -11.78 4.27
CA ALA A 224 -8.44 -12.50 4.58
C ALA A 224 -9.48 -12.32 3.46
N ARG A 225 -9.67 -11.10 2.93
CA ARG A 225 -10.58 -10.88 1.80
C ARG A 225 -10.10 -11.55 0.51
N ILE A 226 -8.79 -11.63 0.25
CA ILE A 226 -8.22 -12.35 -0.90
C ILE A 226 -8.55 -13.84 -0.82
N LEU A 227 -8.28 -14.48 0.32
CA LEU A 227 -8.57 -15.90 0.55
C LEU A 227 -10.07 -16.21 0.40
N ALA A 228 -10.93 -15.33 0.92
CA ALA A 228 -12.37 -15.47 0.73
C ALA A 228 -12.78 -15.33 -0.75
N LYS A 229 -12.24 -14.33 -1.47
CA LYS A 229 -12.48 -14.12 -2.90
C LYS A 229 -12.05 -15.34 -3.73
N GLN A 230 -10.86 -15.88 -3.47
CA GLN A 230 -10.35 -17.10 -4.14
C GLN A 230 -11.22 -18.34 -3.89
N LYS A 231 -11.90 -18.42 -2.73
CA LYS A 231 -12.82 -19.52 -2.40
C LYS A 231 -14.21 -19.36 -3.04
N THR A 232 -14.68 -18.14 -3.27
CA THR A 232 -16.00 -17.88 -3.88
C THR A 232 -15.95 -17.66 -5.39
N HIS A 233 -14.80 -17.22 -5.91
CA HIS A 233 -14.51 -16.99 -7.33
C HIS A 233 -13.13 -17.59 -7.66
N PRO A 234 -13.03 -18.92 -7.87
CA PRO A 234 -11.78 -19.57 -8.22
C PRO A 234 -11.31 -19.29 -9.66
N GLU A 235 -12.24 -18.90 -10.55
CA GLU A 235 -12.00 -18.41 -11.91
C GLU A 235 -11.33 -17.02 -11.95
N LYS A 236 -10.77 -16.65 -13.12
CA LYS A 236 -10.25 -15.29 -13.35
C LYS A 236 -11.37 -14.26 -13.21
N THR A 237 -11.11 -13.17 -12.51
CA THR A 237 -12.03 -12.01 -12.45
C THR A 237 -11.74 -11.00 -13.57
N GLN A 238 -12.64 -10.02 -13.72
CA GLN A 238 -12.46 -8.80 -14.52
C GLN A 238 -11.29 -7.90 -14.08
N SER A 239 -10.56 -8.26 -13.01
CA SER A 239 -9.37 -7.55 -12.52
C SER A 239 -8.07 -8.25 -12.93
N GLU A 240 -8.17 -9.38 -13.64
CA GLU A 240 -7.09 -10.34 -13.90
C GLU A 240 -6.98 -10.71 -15.39
N GLU A 241 -7.25 -9.77 -16.29
CA GLU A 241 -7.23 -10.01 -17.75
C GLU A 241 -5.82 -10.41 -18.21
N LEU A 242 -4.80 -9.65 -17.78
CA LEU A 242 -3.39 -9.79 -18.14
C LEU A 242 -2.54 -10.49 -17.07
N LEU A 243 -2.84 -10.29 -15.78
CA LEU A 243 -2.11 -10.88 -14.64
C LEU A 243 -3.08 -11.40 -13.58
N ALA A 244 -3.02 -12.70 -13.26
CA ALA A 244 -3.80 -13.24 -12.14
C ALA A 244 -3.08 -13.07 -10.79
N VAL A 245 -3.83 -12.95 -9.69
CA VAL A 245 -3.28 -12.85 -8.31
C VAL A 245 -2.38 -14.05 -7.97
N LYS A 246 -2.74 -15.24 -8.46
CA LYS A 246 -1.95 -16.48 -8.28
C LYS A 246 -0.58 -16.41 -8.96
N GLU A 247 -0.38 -15.50 -9.91
CA GLU A 247 0.89 -15.30 -10.63
C GLU A 247 1.76 -14.19 -9.99
N PHE A 248 1.30 -13.49 -8.95
CA PHE A 248 2.04 -12.37 -8.35
C PHE A 248 3.47 -12.74 -7.95
N GLU A 249 4.38 -11.79 -8.17
CA GLU A 249 5.75 -11.91 -7.67
C GLU A 249 5.75 -11.83 -6.14
N SER A 250 6.59 -12.61 -5.49
CA SER A 250 6.64 -12.76 -4.02
C SER A 250 8.02 -12.42 -3.44
N HIS A 251 9.09 -12.53 -4.24
CA HIS A 251 10.47 -12.41 -3.79
C HIS A 251 10.78 -13.23 -2.51
N LEU A 252 10.14 -14.40 -2.38
CA LEU A 252 10.25 -15.31 -1.23
C LEU A 252 11.70 -15.73 -0.92
N ASP A 253 12.52 -15.82 -1.96
CA ASP A 253 13.95 -16.13 -1.92
C ASP A 253 14.79 -14.98 -1.34
N LYS A 254 14.31 -13.74 -1.44
CA LYS A 254 14.99 -12.52 -1.00
C LYS A 254 14.54 -12.01 0.38
N LEU A 255 13.51 -12.62 1.00
CA LEU A 255 13.05 -12.21 2.33
C LEU A 255 14.13 -12.48 3.40
N ASP A 256 14.54 -11.42 4.08
CA ASP A 256 15.35 -11.45 5.30
C ASP A 256 14.55 -11.99 6.51
N ASN A 257 15.23 -12.15 7.65
CA ASN A 257 14.63 -12.72 8.86
C ASN A 257 13.55 -11.81 9.48
N GLU A 258 13.72 -10.49 9.41
CA GLU A 258 12.78 -9.52 9.97
C GLU A 258 11.45 -9.56 9.19
N LYS A 259 11.51 -9.50 7.86
CA LYS A 259 10.34 -9.62 6.99
C LYS A 259 9.64 -10.98 7.16
N ARG A 260 10.39 -12.06 7.39
CA ARG A 260 9.80 -13.38 7.70
C ARG A 260 9.09 -13.41 9.04
N GLU A 261 9.66 -12.81 10.08
CA GLU A 261 9.03 -12.72 11.40
C GLU A 261 7.72 -11.91 11.35
N LEU A 262 7.71 -10.80 10.61
CA LEU A 262 6.49 -10.00 10.40
C LEU A 262 5.40 -10.77 9.67
N ILE A 263 5.74 -11.50 8.62
CA ILE A 263 4.79 -12.36 7.92
C ILE A 263 4.24 -13.46 8.87
N GLN A 264 5.06 -14.04 9.74
CA GLN A 264 4.57 -15.02 10.72
C GLN A 264 3.66 -14.39 11.79
N ASN A 265 3.93 -13.14 12.21
CA ASN A 265 3.05 -12.39 13.11
C ASN A 265 1.70 -12.06 12.44
N ASP A 266 1.70 -11.64 11.18
CA ASP A 266 0.48 -11.43 10.39
C ASP A 266 -0.29 -12.76 10.18
N ILE A 267 0.40 -13.88 9.92
CA ILE A 267 -0.23 -15.21 9.84
C ILE A 267 -0.88 -15.60 11.17
N ALA A 268 -0.20 -15.38 12.30
CA ALA A 268 -0.76 -15.63 13.62
C ALA A 268 -2.01 -14.78 13.90
N ALA A 269 -2.01 -13.50 13.51
CA ALA A 269 -3.16 -12.62 13.60
C ALA A 269 -4.32 -13.07 12.67
N LEU A 270 -4.01 -13.48 11.43
CA LEU A 270 -4.99 -14.02 10.49
C LEU A 270 -5.71 -15.25 11.07
N HIS A 271 -4.96 -16.21 11.62
CA HIS A 271 -5.54 -17.34 12.33
C HIS A 271 -6.36 -16.89 13.55
N HIS A 272 -5.82 -16.01 14.40
CA HIS A 272 -6.48 -15.55 15.63
C HIS A 272 -7.86 -14.94 15.35
N PHE A 273 -7.94 -14.02 14.38
CA PHE A 273 -9.17 -13.28 14.11
C PHE A 273 -10.17 -13.99 13.18
N TYR A 274 -9.70 -14.82 12.23
CA TYR A 274 -10.54 -15.30 11.12
C TYR A 274 -10.81 -16.82 11.08
N SER A 275 -10.16 -17.65 11.91
CA SER A 275 -10.34 -19.13 11.90
C SER A 275 -11.78 -19.63 12.08
N LYS A 276 -12.70 -18.83 12.64
CA LYS A 276 -14.10 -19.22 12.81
C LYS A 276 -14.91 -19.21 11.50
N HIS A 277 -14.41 -18.57 10.45
CA HIS A 277 -15.15 -18.30 9.22
C HIS A 277 -14.40 -18.69 7.94
N MET A 278 -13.18 -19.22 8.08
CA MET A 278 -12.27 -19.48 6.97
C MET A 278 -11.43 -20.72 7.25
N GLU A 279 -11.24 -21.53 6.22
CA GLU A 279 -10.21 -22.56 6.18
C GLU A 279 -8.99 -21.94 5.51
N PHE A 280 -7.81 -22.15 6.08
CA PHE A 280 -6.56 -21.61 5.56
C PHE A 280 -5.78 -22.69 4.81
N PRO A 281 -4.99 -22.32 3.79
CA PRO A 281 -3.94 -23.19 3.26
C PRO A 281 -2.83 -23.37 4.31
N ASP A 282 -1.81 -24.18 4.00
CA ASP A 282 -0.67 -24.37 4.89
C ASP A 282 0.16 -23.09 5.10
N ASN A 283 1.04 -23.11 6.11
CA ASN A 283 1.87 -21.96 6.46
C ASN A 283 2.79 -21.52 5.31
N ALA A 284 3.30 -22.44 4.48
CA ALA A 284 4.19 -22.08 3.37
C ALA A 284 3.43 -21.30 2.28
N ALA A 285 2.21 -21.76 1.95
CA ALA A 285 1.32 -21.04 1.05
C ALA A 285 0.87 -19.68 1.61
N LEU A 286 0.63 -19.56 2.92
CA LEU A 286 0.35 -18.27 3.56
C LEU A 286 1.56 -17.32 3.51
N VAL A 287 2.78 -17.80 3.74
CA VAL A 287 4.00 -16.98 3.64
C VAL A 287 4.17 -16.43 2.23
N VAL A 288 3.94 -17.25 1.21
CA VAL A 288 3.94 -16.82 -0.20
C VAL A 288 2.88 -15.74 -0.43
N LEU A 289 1.64 -15.95 0.04
CA LEU A 289 0.54 -15.01 -0.17
C LEU A 289 0.79 -13.66 0.51
N PHE A 290 1.27 -13.63 1.75
CA PHE A 290 1.62 -12.37 2.42
C PHE A 290 2.77 -11.65 1.72
N ALA A 291 3.78 -12.38 1.23
CA ALA A 291 4.86 -11.79 0.44
C ALA A 291 4.35 -11.21 -0.90
N GLN A 292 3.43 -11.90 -1.58
CA GLN A 292 2.73 -11.38 -2.77
C GLN A 292 1.91 -10.12 -2.45
N VAL A 293 1.15 -10.09 -1.35
CA VAL A 293 0.37 -8.90 -0.95
C VAL A 293 1.30 -7.72 -0.64
N ASN A 294 2.43 -7.94 0.02
CA ASN A 294 3.39 -6.88 0.32
C ASN A 294 4.09 -6.33 -0.95
N CYS A 295 4.30 -7.15 -1.98
CA CYS A 295 4.95 -6.72 -3.23
C CYS A 295 3.98 -6.09 -4.25
N ASN A 296 2.69 -6.41 -4.23
CA ASN A 296 1.71 -6.07 -5.28
C ASN A 296 0.46 -5.34 -4.73
N GLY A 297 0.44 -5.01 -3.43
CA GLY A 297 -0.64 -4.29 -2.78
C GLY A 297 -0.59 -2.79 -3.03
N PHE A 298 -1.75 -2.19 -3.27
CA PHE A 298 -1.89 -0.75 -3.51
C PHE A 298 -2.54 -0.07 -2.31
N THR A 299 -1.98 1.07 -1.91
CA THR A 299 -2.71 2.04 -1.07
C THR A 299 -3.67 2.83 -1.96
N ILE A 300 -4.95 2.84 -1.61
CA ILE A 300 -5.95 3.74 -2.19
C ILE A 300 -5.84 5.07 -1.44
N GLU A 301 -5.65 6.14 -2.19
CA GLU A 301 -5.47 7.49 -1.67
C GLU A 301 -6.56 8.43 -2.21
N ASP A 302 -6.95 9.45 -1.44
CA ASP A 302 -7.88 10.48 -1.90
C ASP A 302 -7.19 11.61 -2.70
N GLU A 303 -7.96 12.61 -3.11
CA GLU A 303 -7.50 13.82 -3.81
C GLU A 303 -6.46 14.65 -3.03
N GLU A 304 -6.37 14.49 -1.70
CA GLU A 304 -5.31 15.07 -0.86
C GLU A 304 -4.15 14.10 -0.59
N LEU A 305 -4.13 12.91 -1.23
CA LEU A 305 -3.24 11.78 -0.95
C LEU A 305 -3.42 11.18 0.45
N SER A 306 -4.65 11.19 0.97
CA SER A 306 -4.99 10.58 2.26
C SER A 306 -5.24 9.09 2.14
N HIS A 307 -4.58 8.30 3.01
CA HIS A 307 -4.73 6.85 3.08
C HIS A 307 -6.19 6.46 3.35
N LEU A 308 -6.92 6.04 2.32
CA LEU A 308 -8.30 5.55 2.44
C LEU A 308 -8.35 4.06 2.78
N GLY A 309 -7.35 3.28 2.36
CA GLY A 309 -7.29 1.84 2.60
C GLY A 309 -6.32 1.13 1.66
N SER A 310 -6.38 -0.19 1.65
CA SER A 310 -5.51 -1.05 0.81
C SER A 310 -6.33 -1.93 -0.13
N ALA A 311 -5.81 -2.22 -1.32
CA ALA A 311 -6.48 -3.00 -2.35
C ALA A 311 -5.50 -3.80 -3.23
N ILE A 312 -6.05 -4.74 -3.99
CA ILE A 312 -5.34 -5.51 -5.01
C ILE A 312 -5.90 -5.15 -6.40
N PHE A 313 -5.03 -4.69 -7.30
CA PHE A 313 -5.33 -4.39 -8.70
C PHE A 313 -4.36 -5.18 -9.61
N PRO A 314 -4.68 -6.43 -9.96
CA PRO A 314 -3.71 -7.34 -10.60
C PRO A 314 -3.16 -6.84 -11.93
N ASP A 315 -4.00 -6.33 -12.84
CA ASP A 315 -3.52 -5.79 -14.12
C ASP A 315 -2.74 -4.47 -13.96
N VAL A 316 -2.97 -3.71 -12.89
CA VAL A 316 -2.18 -2.52 -12.53
C VAL A 316 -0.81 -2.92 -11.94
N ALA A 317 -0.75 -4.02 -11.17
CA ALA A 317 0.48 -4.59 -10.61
C ALA A 317 1.45 -5.12 -11.67
N LEU A 318 1.01 -5.28 -12.92
CA LEU A 318 1.84 -5.70 -14.05
C LEU A 318 2.77 -4.58 -14.57
N MET A 319 2.49 -3.30 -14.26
CA MET A 319 3.29 -2.16 -14.70
C MET A 319 4.55 -2.01 -13.86
N ASN A 320 5.72 -2.01 -14.49
CA ASN A 320 7.00 -1.84 -13.79
C ASN A 320 7.22 -0.42 -13.25
N HIS A 321 8.21 -0.29 -12.36
CA HIS A 321 8.62 0.99 -11.81
C HIS A 321 9.53 1.81 -12.75
N SER A 322 9.32 3.12 -12.79
CA SER A 322 10.33 4.10 -13.22
C SER A 322 10.28 5.36 -12.34
N CYS A 323 11.43 5.98 -12.06
CA CYS A 323 11.47 7.31 -11.43
C CYS A 323 11.12 8.45 -12.40
N CYS A 324 11.03 8.17 -13.70
CA CYS A 324 10.45 9.05 -14.72
C CYS A 324 9.29 8.33 -15.44
N PRO A 325 8.17 8.08 -14.74
CA PRO A 325 7.05 7.29 -15.27
C PRO A 325 6.39 7.95 -16.49
N ASN A 326 5.71 7.14 -17.29
CA ASN A 326 4.87 7.62 -18.40
C ASN A 326 3.37 7.50 -18.11
N VAL A 327 2.97 6.84 -17.01
CA VAL A 327 1.60 6.84 -16.50
C VAL A 327 1.51 7.24 -15.02
N ILE A 328 0.30 7.55 -14.58
CA ILE A 328 -0.09 7.73 -13.19
C ILE A 328 -1.36 6.92 -12.89
N VAL A 329 -1.50 6.47 -11.65
CA VAL A 329 -2.67 5.72 -11.17
C VAL A 329 -3.50 6.64 -10.28
N THR A 330 -4.81 6.71 -10.52
CA THR A 330 -5.78 7.43 -9.69
C THR A 330 -6.96 6.53 -9.35
N TYR A 331 -7.75 6.89 -8.34
CA TYR A 331 -8.85 6.05 -7.85
C TYR A 331 -10.22 6.74 -7.94
N LYS A 332 -11.22 6.02 -8.43
CA LYS A 332 -12.64 6.38 -8.39
C LYS A 332 -13.38 5.39 -7.50
N GLY A 333 -13.43 5.67 -6.20
CA GLY A 333 -13.84 4.69 -5.21
C GLY A 333 -12.86 3.50 -5.20
N THR A 334 -13.34 2.31 -5.55
CA THR A 334 -12.54 1.08 -5.66
C THR A 334 -12.14 0.71 -7.10
N LEU A 335 -12.29 1.63 -8.06
CA LEU A 335 -11.78 1.52 -9.42
C LEU A 335 -10.44 2.25 -9.56
N ALA A 336 -9.39 1.58 -10.02
CA ALA A 336 -8.14 2.24 -10.41
C ALA A 336 -8.20 2.66 -11.88
N GLU A 337 -7.80 3.89 -12.20
CA GLU A 337 -7.63 4.39 -13.57
C GLU A 337 -6.14 4.62 -13.86
N VAL A 338 -5.66 4.15 -15.02
CA VAL A 338 -4.26 4.35 -15.46
C VAL A 338 -4.24 5.37 -16.60
N ARG A 339 -3.62 6.54 -16.37
CA ARG A 339 -3.60 7.65 -17.33
C ARG A 339 -2.19 8.03 -17.75
N ALA A 340 -2.00 8.35 -19.02
CA ALA A 340 -0.73 8.82 -19.56
C ALA A 340 -0.34 10.20 -19.01
N VAL A 341 0.88 10.33 -18.46
CA VAL A 341 1.48 11.62 -18.07
C VAL A 341 2.55 12.10 -19.05
N ARG A 342 2.85 11.28 -20.06
CA ARG A 342 3.73 11.54 -21.20
C ARG A 342 3.09 10.90 -22.43
N GLU A 343 3.48 11.32 -23.63
CA GLU A 343 3.15 10.52 -24.81
C GLU A 343 3.83 9.14 -24.69
N ILE A 344 3.12 8.10 -25.13
CA ILE A 344 3.60 6.71 -25.14
C ILE A 344 3.45 6.20 -26.57
N GLU A 345 4.52 5.71 -27.17
CA GLU A 345 4.51 5.20 -28.55
C GLU A 345 4.34 3.66 -28.60
N PRO A 346 3.87 3.08 -29.72
CA PRO A 346 3.79 1.63 -29.89
C PRO A 346 5.15 0.96 -29.67
N GLY A 347 5.18 -0.07 -28.84
CA GLY A 347 6.38 -0.80 -28.45
C GLY A 347 7.01 -0.32 -27.14
N GLU A 348 6.63 0.85 -26.59
CA GLU A 348 7.14 1.33 -25.31
C GLU A 348 6.53 0.59 -24.11
N GLU A 349 7.35 0.39 -23.06
CA GLU A 349 6.90 -0.16 -21.78
C GLU A 349 6.17 0.91 -20.96
N VAL A 350 5.10 0.50 -20.29
CA VAL A 350 4.27 1.33 -19.42
C VAL A 350 4.83 1.25 -18.00
N PHE A 351 5.24 2.39 -17.47
CA PHE A 351 5.87 2.54 -16.15
C PHE A 351 5.11 3.51 -15.25
N THR A 352 4.85 3.08 -14.02
CA THR A 352 4.33 3.91 -12.92
C THR A 352 5.42 4.18 -11.88
N SER A 353 5.14 5.04 -10.89
CA SER A 353 6.00 5.14 -9.69
C SER A 353 5.46 4.27 -8.56
N TYR A 354 6.35 3.60 -7.83
CA TYR A 354 6.03 2.80 -6.64
C TYR A 354 6.32 3.55 -5.34
N ILE A 355 6.91 4.75 -5.46
CA ILE A 355 7.50 5.54 -4.37
C ILE A 355 7.28 7.03 -4.62
N ASP A 356 7.48 7.82 -3.56
CA ASP A 356 7.64 9.27 -3.67
C ASP A 356 8.90 9.61 -4.48
N LEU A 357 8.75 10.46 -5.50
CA LEU A 357 9.81 10.90 -6.40
C LEU A 357 10.57 12.14 -5.90
N LEU A 358 10.22 12.71 -4.75
CA LEU A 358 10.89 13.87 -4.14
C LEU A 358 12.36 13.59 -3.81
N TYR A 359 12.66 12.43 -3.22
CA TYR A 359 13.97 12.08 -2.64
C TYR A 359 15.10 11.90 -3.68
N PRO A 360 16.39 12.02 -3.29
CA PRO A 360 17.55 11.76 -4.17
C PRO A 360 17.66 10.28 -4.57
N THR A 361 18.52 9.98 -5.54
CA THR A 361 18.61 8.64 -6.14
C THR A 361 19.01 7.54 -5.17
N GLU A 362 19.82 7.85 -4.15
CA GLU A 362 20.20 6.89 -3.12
C GLU A 362 18.98 6.47 -2.29
N ASP A 363 18.31 7.41 -1.62
CA ASP A 363 17.08 7.20 -0.84
C ASP A 363 16.00 6.43 -1.64
N ARG A 364 15.79 6.81 -2.92
CA ARG A 364 14.82 6.12 -3.80
C ARG A 364 15.22 4.65 -4.01
N ASN A 365 16.49 4.36 -4.23
CA ASN A 365 16.95 2.98 -4.42
C ASN A 365 17.04 2.18 -3.12
N GLU A 366 17.39 2.80 -1.99
CA GLU A 366 17.29 2.17 -0.66
C GLU A 366 15.85 1.70 -0.42
N ARG A 367 14.86 2.57 -0.70
CA ARG A 367 13.44 2.25 -0.58
C ARG A 367 12.96 1.15 -1.52
N LEU A 368 13.34 1.21 -2.79
CA LEU A 368 12.96 0.17 -3.77
C LEU A 368 13.59 -1.18 -3.45
N LYS A 369 14.84 -1.19 -2.96
CA LYS A 369 15.54 -2.42 -2.59
C LYS A 369 14.94 -3.06 -1.34
N ASP A 370 14.55 -2.26 -0.34
CA ASP A 370 13.91 -2.75 0.87
C ASP A 370 12.50 -3.31 0.60
N SER A 371 11.64 -2.54 -0.09
CA SER A 371 10.22 -2.89 -0.24
C SER A 371 9.91 -3.76 -1.46
N TYR A 372 10.72 -3.70 -2.52
CA TYR A 372 10.47 -4.39 -3.80
C TYR A 372 11.69 -5.19 -4.31
N PHE A 373 12.79 -5.24 -3.56
CA PHE A 373 13.93 -6.13 -3.82
C PHE A 373 14.61 -5.97 -5.20
N PHE A 374 14.62 -4.75 -5.74
CA PHE A 374 15.37 -4.37 -6.95
C PHE A 374 15.98 -2.96 -6.81
N SER A 375 16.92 -2.62 -7.70
CA SER A 375 17.45 -1.26 -7.87
C SER A 375 17.06 -0.72 -9.24
N CYS A 376 16.62 0.53 -9.31
CA CYS A 376 16.10 1.14 -10.53
C CYS A 376 17.22 1.68 -11.42
N ASP A 377 17.19 1.28 -12.69
CA ASP A 377 18.12 1.62 -13.77
C ASP A 377 17.60 2.70 -14.73
N CYS A 378 16.48 3.36 -14.41
CA CYS A 378 15.89 4.39 -15.26
C CYS A 378 16.78 5.64 -15.37
N ARG A 379 16.53 6.47 -16.40
CA ARG A 379 17.32 7.68 -16.72
C ARG A 379 17.65 8.54 -15.49
N GLU A 380 16.65 8.89 -14.67
CA GLU A 380 16.85 9.75 -13.48
C GLU A 380 17.80 9.11 -12.44
N CYS A 381 17.84 7.78 -12.35
CA CYS A 381 18.76 7.05 -11.47
C CYS A 381 20.16 6.91 -12.08
N THR A 382 20.26 6.80 -13.41
CA THR A 382 21.54 6.73 -14.13
C THR A 382 22.24 8.09 -14.16
N THR A 383 21.54 9.16 -14.55
CA THR A 383 22.15 10.49 -14.75
C THR A 383 22.22 11.32 -13.47
N LYS A 384 21.31 11.07 -12.51
CA LYS A 384 21.23 11.76 -11.22
C LYS A 384 21.10 13.29 -11.32
N GLU A 385 20.66 13.81 -12.46
CA GLU A 385 20.60 15.25 -12.78
C GLU A 385 19.90 16.07 -11.69
N LYS A 386 18.81 15.55 -11.11
CA LYS A 386 18.06 16.23 -10.06
C LYS A 386 18.67 16.15 -8.66
N ASP A 387 19.64 15.27 -8.41
CA ASP A 387 20.13 15.04 -7.03
C ASP A 387 20.86 16.28 -6.47
N GLY A 388 21.53 17.07 -7.33
CA GLY A 388 22.17 18.34 -6.92
C GLY A 388 21.18 19.41 -6.45
N GLU A 389 20.06 19.59 -7.15
CA GLU A 389 18.99 20.51 -6.73
C GLU A 389 18.18 19.97 -5.54
N LYS A 390 18.04 18.64 -5.42
CA LYS A 390 17.37 18.01 -4.27
C LYS A 390 18.18 18.11 -2.98
N LEU A 391 19.50 17.97 -3.07
CA LEU A 391 20.44 18.02 -1.94
C LEU A 391 21.09 19.40 -1.77
N LYS A 392 20.40 20.46 -2.21
CA LYS A 392 20.97 21.80 -2.30
C LYS A 392 21.50 22.33 -0.96
N ILE A 393 22.73 22.82 -1.00
CA ILE A 393 23.50 23.30 0.15
C ILE A 393 23.42 24.83 0.19
N ARG A 394 23.32 25.39 1.41
CA ARG A 394 23.28 26.83 1.65
C ARG A 394 24.59 27.49 1.19
N LYS A 395 24.49 28.58 0.44
CA LYS A 395 25.64 29.39 0.03
C LYS A 395 26.12 30.24 1.21
N LEU A 396 27.14 29.74 1.91
CA LEU A 396 27.83 30.42 3.00
C LEU A 396 29.15 31.02 2.51
N ASN A 397 29.72 31.97 3.27
CA ASN A 397 31.04 32.55 2.98
C ASN A 397 32.14 31.47 3.01
N GLU A 398 32.05 30.56 3.98
CA GLU A 398 32.83 29.33 4.05
C GLU A 398 31.89 28.15 3.73
N PRO A 399 32.08 27.42 2.62
CA PRO A 399 31.19 26.34 2.24
C PRO A 399 31.31 25.15 3.22
N PRO A 400 30.21 24.48 3.58
CA PRO A 400 30.26 23.29 4.43
C PRO A 400 31.17 22.20 3.85
N SER A 401 31.96 21.55 4.73
CA SER A 401 32.81 20.43 4.32
C SER A 401 31.98 19.23 3.85
N ALA A 402 32.57 18.38 3.02
CA ALA A 402 31.88 17.18 2.52
C ALA A 402 31.46 16.22 3.65
N ASP A 403 32.21 16.17 4.76
CA ASP A 403 31.83 15.42 5.96
C ASP A 403 30.63 16.05 6.68
N ALA A 404 30.62 17.38 6.87
CA ALA A 404 29.48 18.07 7.48
C ALA A 404 28.19 17.87 6.68
N VAL A 405 28.27 17.84 5.34
CA VAL A 405 27.13 17.51 4.46
C VAL A 405 26.69 16.06 4.66
N ARG A 406 27.61 15.09 4.65
CA ARG A 406 27.29 13.66 4.87
C ARG A 406 26.63 13.41 6.23
N ASP A 407 27.16 14.01 7.29
CA ASP A 407 26.61 13.87 8.64
C ASP A 407 25.26 14.57 8.79
N MET A 408 25.03 15.69 8.09
CA MET A 408 23.71 16.32 8.06
C MET A 408 22.67 15.49 7.27
N ILE A 409 23.06 14.83 6.17
CA ILE A 409 22.21 13.87 5.46
C ILE A 409 21.85 12.68 6.38
N ARG A 410 22.83 12.13 7.11
CA ARG A 410 22.59 11.05 8.08
C ARG A 410 21.66 11.50 9.21
N TYR A 411 21.85 12.72 9.72
CA TYR A 411 20.95 13.33 10.71
C TYR A 411 19.53 13.48 10.16
N ALA A 412 19.37 13.97 8.93
CA ALA A 412 18.07 14.12 8.28
C ALA A 412 17.32 12.78 8.14
N ARG A 413 17.97 11.73 7.60
CA ARG A 413 17.38 10.38 7.51
C ARG A 413 16.95 9.86 8.89
N ASN A 414 17.79 10.03 9.90
CA ASN A 414 17.50 9.60 11.28
C ASN A 414 16.33 10.38 11.91
N VAL A 415 16.21 11.69 11.65
CA VAL A 415 15.10 12.53 12.12
C VAL A 415 13.79 12.11 11.46
N ILE A 416 13.77 11.86 10.16
CA ILE A 416 12.57 11.43 9.43
C ILE A 416 12.02 10.12 10.01
N GLU A 417 12.89 9.13 10.25
CA GLU A 417 12.49 7.86 10.86
C GLU A 417 12.21 7.99 12.38
N GLY A 418 12.82 8.97 13.06
CA GLY A 418 12.48 9.33 14.44
C GLY A 418 11.07 9.93 14.54
N PHE A 419 10.73 10.86 13.65
CA PHE A 419 9.43 11.53 13.57
C PHE A 419 8.32 10.52 13.22
N ARG A 420 8.57 9.64 12.25
CA ARG A 420 7.65 8.55 11.86
C ARG A 420 7.24 7.69 13.05
N ARG A 421 8.15 7.42 14.00
CA ARG A 421 7.85 6.67 15.23
C ARG A 421 7.19 7.55 16.29
N ALA A 422 7.71 8.76 16.50
CA ALA A 422 7.19 9.76 17.45
C ALA A 422 5.69 10.02 17.28
N LYS A 423 5.18 10.06 16.04
CA LYS A 423 3.76 10.33 15.73
C LYS A 423 2.75 9.38 16.40
N HIS A 424 3.20 8.22 16.90
CA HIS A 424 2.34 7.25 17.55
C HIS A 424 2.18 7.46 19.07
N TYR A 425 3.00 8.30 19.70
CA TYR A 425 3.02 8.46 21.16
C TYR A 425 3.33 9.88 21.67
N LYS A 426 3.79 10.81 20.82
CA LYS A 426 4.03 12.21 21.19
C LYS A 426 2.81 13.10 20.92
N SER A 427 2.70 14.18 21.68
CA SER A 427 1.69 15.22 21.47
C SER A 427 2.00 16.09 20.25
N PRO A 428 1.00 16.77 19.65
CA PRO A 428 1.21 17.66 18.51
C PRO A 428 2.27 18.74 18.76
N SER A 429 2.32 19.32 19.97
CA SER A 429 3.32 20.34 20.31
C SER A 429 4.75 19.81 20.28
N GLU A 430 4.99 18.60 20.81
CA GLU A 430 6.31 17.95 20.75
C GLU A 430 6.69 17.56 19.31
N LEU A 431 5.71 17.22 18.47
CA LEU A 431 5.96 16.92 17.05
C LEU A 431 6.35 18.18 16.28
N LEU A 432 5.67 19.30 16.53
CA LEU A 432 6.03 20.59 15.94
C LEU A 432 7.43 21.04 16.40
N GLU A 433 7.74 20.90 17.70
CA GLU A 433 9.08 21.17 18.26
C GLU A 433 10.16 20.32 17.58
N ILE A 434 9.93 19.01 17.37
CA ILE A 434 10.86 18.15 16.62
C ILE A 434 11.08 18.68 15.20
N CYS A 435 10.02 19.14 14.52
CA CYS A 435 10.14 19.71 13.18
C CYS A 435 10.98 21.01 13.19
N GLU A 436 10.66 21.93 14.10
CA GLU A 436 11.30 23.26 14.17
C GLU A 436 12.78 23.16 14.55
N LEU A 437 13.12 22.38 15.58
CA LEU A 437 14.52 22.13 15.96
C LEU A 437 15.33 21.44 14.85
N SER A 438 14.69 20.54 14.09
CA SER A 438 15.34 19.85 12.98
C SER A 438 15.53 20.77 11.76
N LEU A 439 14.56 21.64 11.48
CA LEU A 439 14.65 22.65 10.43
C LEU A 439 15.74 23.68 10.73
N ASP A 440 15.85 24.17 11.97
CA ASP A 440 16.91 25.09 12.38
C ASP A 440 18.30 24.44 12.21
N LYS A 441 18.49 23.24 12.79
CA LYS A 441 19.76 22.51 12.69
C LYS A 441 20.15 22.15 11.26
N MET A 442 19.21 21.64 10.44
CA MET A 442 19.49 21.35 9.03
C MET A 442 19.73 22.63 8.22
N GLY A 443 19.04 23.72 8.58
CA GLY A 443 19.22 25.04 7.97
C GLY A 443 20.65 25.59 8.09
N ALA A 444 21.45 25.14 9.05
CA ALA A 444 22.87 25.48 9.11
C ALA A 444 23.67 25.03 7.86
N VAL A 445 23.21 23.99 7.16
CA VAL A 445 23.90 23.38 6.00
C VAL A 445 23.05 23.44 4.72
N PHE A 446 21.73 23.22 4.81
CA PHE A 446 20.85 23.08 3.66
C PHE A 446 20.13 24.39 3.28
N GLU A 447 19.80 24.53 2.00
CA GLU A 447 18.87 25.55 1.51
C GLU A 447 17.42 25.11 1.79
N ASP A 448 16.48 26.04 1.99
CA ASP A 448 15.06 25.73 2.24
C ASP A 448 14.41 24.85 1.15
N SER A 449 14.97 24.84 -0.06
CA SER A 449 14.55 24.00 -1.19
C SER A 449 15.09 22.56 -1.17
N ASN A 450 15.94 22.22 -0.20
CA ASN A 450 16.48 20.87 -0.01
C ASN A 450 15.37 19.90 0.44
N VAL A 451 15.35 18.68 -0.10
CA VAL A 451 14.24 17.74 0.12
C VAL A 451 14.04 17.34 1.58
N TYR A 452 15.09 17.33 2.40
CA TYR A 452 14.98 17.05 3.83
C TYR A 452 14.36 18.22 4.60
N MET A 453 14.67 19.46 4.21
CA MET A 453 13.99 20.65 4.72
C MET A 453 12.51 20.61 4.34
N LEU A 454 12.21 20.36 3.06
CA LEU A 454 10.84 20.26 2.56
C LEU A 454 10.04 19.15 3.26
N HIS A 455 10.66 18.00 3.55
CA HIS A 455 10.02 16.94 4.31
C HIS A 455 9.60 17.43 5.70
N MET A 456 10.51 18.03 6.48
CA MET A 456 10.17 18.49 7.83
C MET A 456 9.19 19.67 7.82
N MET A 457 9.23 20.54 6.80
CA MET A 457 8.18 21.54 6.58
C MET A 457 6.81 20.89 6.28
N TYR A 458 6.76 19.79 5.52
CA TYR A 458 5.52 19.07 5.24
C TYR A 458 4.97 18.35 6.47
N GLN A 459 5.83 17.76 7.31
CA GLN A 459 5.43 17.23 8.62
C GLN A 459 4.88 18.34 9.53
N ALA A 460 5.56 19.49 9.63
CA ALA A 460 5.10 20.63 10.41
C ALA A 460 3.75 21.17 9.91
N MET A 461 3.57 21.28 8.58
CA MET A 461 2.28 21.62 7.96
C MET A 461 1.17 20.65 8.37
N GLY A 462 1.44 19.34 8.36
CA GLY A 462 0.49 18.32 8.82
C GLY A 462 0.11 18.47 10.29
N VAL A 463 1.07 18.80 11.16
CA VAL A 463 0.81 19.08 12.58
C VAL A 463 -0.03 20.34 12.76
N CYS A 464 0.28 21.45 12.07
CA CYS A 464 -0.54 22.67 12.08
C CYS A 464 -1.98 22.41 11.60
N LEU A 465 -2.17 21.60 10.55
CA LEU A 465 -3.50 21.20 10.07
C LEU A 465 -4.25 20.38 11.11
N TYR A 466 -3.57 19.47 11.80
CA TYR A 466 -4.15 18.69 12.90
C TYR A 466 -4.61 19.60 14.05
N THR A 467 -3.80 20.59 14.45
CA THR A 467 -4.09 21.53 15.54
C THR A 467 -4.95 22.73 15.15
N GLN A 468 -5.38 22.84 13.90
CA GLN A 468 -6.18 23.95 13.36
C GLN A 468 -5.45 25.31 13.31
N ASP A 469 -4.11 25.31 13.27
CA ASP A 469 -3.28 26.48 12.95
C ASP A 469 -3.24 26.66 11.42
N TRP A 470 -4.31 27.22 10.86
CA TRP A 470 -4.47 27.40 9.42
C TRP A 470 -3.40 28.34 8.83
N GLU A 471 -3.06 29.40 9.56
CA GLU A 471 -1.99 30.32 9.20
C GLU A 471 -0.64 29.61 9.19
N GLY A 472 -0.32 28.76 10.16
CA GLY A 472 0.91 27.96 10.19
C GLY A 472 0.99 26.95 9.06
N ALA A 473 -0.10 26.22 8.82
CA ALA A 473 -0.21 25.33 7.68
C ALA A 473 0.03 26.08 6.35
N LEU A 474 -0.55 27.27 6.20
CA LEU A 474 -0.36 28.11 5.02
C LEU A 474 1.09 28.61 4.89
N ARG A 475 1.72 29.07 6.00
CA ARG A 475 3.14 29.50 6.03
C ARG A 475 4.08 28.40 5.53
N TYR A 476 3.89 27.16 5.99
CA TYR A 476 4.69 26.03 5.52
C TYR A 476 4.38 25.65 4.06
N GLY A 477 3.11 25.49 3.70
CA GLY A 477 2.70 25.13 2.34
C GLY A 477 3.21 26.09 1.26
N GLN A 478 3.22 27.41 1.54
CA GLN A 478 3.76 28.42 0.63
C GLN A 478 5.27 28.28 0.38
N LYS A 479 6.05 27.84 1.37
CA LYS A 479 7.48 27.52 1.20
C LYS A 479 7.68 26.24 0.38
N ILE A 480 6.83 25.23 0.58
CA ILE A 480 6.98 23.90 -0.02
C ILE A 480 6.63 23.88 -1.51
N ILE A 481 5.55 24.55 -1.92
CA ILE A 481 4.94 24.32 -3.25
C ILE A 481 5.86 24.66 -4.43
N ARG A 482 6.71 25.68 -4.33
CA ARG A 482 7.60 26.08 -5.42
C ARG A 482 8.73 25.05 -5.63
N PRO A 483 9.52 24.65 -4.61
CA PRO A 483 10.47 23.54 -4.72
C PRO A 483 9.81 22.22 -5.13
N TYR A 484 8.63 21.87 -4.61
CA TYR A 484 7.89 20.68 -5.07
C TYR A 484 7.65 20.72 -6.59
N SER A 485 7.19 21.87 -7.13
CA SER A 485 6.97 22.04 -8.57
C SER A 485 8.23 21.97 -9.43
N GLN A 486 9.43 21.96 -8.83
CA GLN A 486 10.73 21.79 -9.52
C GLN A 486 11.26 20.36 -9.39
N HIS A 487 11.10 19.74 -8.21
CA HIS A 487 11.64 18.42 -7.92
C HIS A 487 10.83 17.29 -8.55
N TYR A 488 9.50 17.38 -8.50
CA TYR A 488 8.60 16.36 -9.07
C TYR A 488 8.54 16.39 -10.62
N PRO A 489 7.94 15.36 -11.26
CA PRO A 489 7.57 15.41 -12.69
C PRO A 489 6.50 16.47 -12.97
N ALA A 490 6.32 16.83 -14.26
CA ALA A 490 5.38 17.86 -14.70
C ALA A 490 3.92 17.57 -14.31
N TYR A 491 3.51 16.31 -14.30
CA TYR A 491 2.26 15.83 -13.72
C TYR A 491 2.60 14.98 -12.49
N SER A 492 2.09 15.39 -11.33
CA SER A 492 2.36 14.76 -10.05
C SER A 492 1.19 15.01 -9.10
N LEU A 493 0.63 13.94 -8.54
CA LEU A 493 -0.42 14.05 -7.53
C LEU A 493 0.07 14.74 -6.26
N ASN A 494 1.36 14.63 -5.92
CA ASN A 494 1.94 15.33 -4.76
C ASN A 494 1.90 16.86 -4.93
N VAL A 495 2.17 17.34 -6.16
CA VAL A 495 2.06 18.77 -6.50
C VAL A 495 0.60 19.21 -6.59
N ALA A 496 -0.28 18.38 -7.16
CA ALA A 496 -1.73 18.62 -7.21
C ALA A 496 -2.34 18.72 -5.79
N SER A 497 -2.10 17.72 -4.94
CA SER A 497 -2.52 17.67 -3.52
C SER A 497 -2.01 18.87 -2.72
N MET A 498 -0.77 19.33 -2.94
CA MET A 498 -0.27 20.55 -2.29
C MET A 498 -1.01 21.81 -2.77
N TRP A 499 -1.33 21.93 -4.07
CA TRP A 499 -2.21 23.00 -4.57
C TRP A 499 -3.64 22.90 -4.03
N LEU A 500 -4.19 21.69 -3.83
CA LEU A 500 -5.51 21.48 -3.23
C LEU A 500 -5.55 22.01 -1.79
N LYS A 501 -4.57 21.60 -0.98
CA LYS A 501 -4.43 21.99 0.43
C LYS A 501 -4.24 23.50 0.56
N LEU A 502 -3.38 24.11 -0.27
CA LEU A 502 -3.22 25.56 -0.33
C LEU A 502 -4.50 26.28 -0.78
N GLY A 503 -5.23 25.74 -1.75
CA GLY A 503 -6.51 26.27 -2.20
C GLY A 503 -7.54 26.28 -1.08
N ARG A 504 -7.68 25.16 -0.35
CA ARG A 504 -8.58 25.02 0.81
C ARG A 504 -8.20 25.95 1.96
N LEU A 505 -6.92 26.03 2.30
CA LEU A 505 -6.41 26.97 3.32
C LEU A 505 -6.69 28.43 2.96
N HIS A 506 -6.45 28.84 1.72
CA HIS A 506 -6.77 30.19 1.27
C HIS A 506 -8.27 30.48 1.28
N MET A 507 -9.13 29.50 0.97
CA MET A 507 -10.59 29.66 1.07
C MET A 507 -11.08 29.74 2.52
N ALA A 508 -10.47 28.98 3.43
CA ALA A 508 -10.77 29.04 4.87
C ALA A 508 -10.34 30.37 5.51
N LEU A 509 -9.20 30.92 5.09
CA LEU A 509 -8.67 32.23 5.50
C LEU A 509 -9.21 33.39 4.65
N GLU A 510 -10.41 33.23 4.09
CA GLU A 510 -11.19 34.19 3.27
C GLU A 510 -10.49 34.79 2.03
N ASN A 511 -9.26 34.40 1.71
CA ASN A 511 -8.50 34.82 0.54
C ASN A 511 -8.94 34.07 -0.73
N ARG A 512 -10.19 34.31 -1.14
CA ARG A 512 -10.82 33.70 -2.31
C ARG A 512 -10.00 33.83 -3.61
N PRO A 513 -9.37 34.98 -3.94
CA PRO A 513 -8.58 35.10 -5.18
C PRO A 513 -7.37 34.15 -5.22
N ALA A 514 -6.67 33.99 -4.10
CA ALA A 514 -5.56 33.02 -4.00
C ALA A 514 -6.08 31.58 -4.00
N GLY A 515 -7.19 31.31 -3.30
CA GLY A 515 -7.83 29.99 -3.25
C GLY A 515 -8.23 29.48 -4.63
N VAL A 516 -8.99 30.26 -5.39
CA VAL A 516 -9.40 29.91 -6.76
C VAL A 516 -8.19 29.72 -7.68
N LYS A 517 -7.14 30.55 -7.54
CA LYS A 517 -5.90 30.42 -8.33
C LYS A 517 -5.14 29.12 -8.04
N ALA A 518 -5.13 28.67 -6.79
CA ALA A 518 -4.51 27.41 -6.38
C ALA A 518 -5.32 26.20 -6.87
N LEU A 519 -6.64 26.20 -6.67
CA LEU A 519 -7.53 25.11 -7.14
C LEU A 519 -7.46 24.94 -8.67
N LYS A 520 -7.42 26.04 -9.44
CA LYS A 520 -7.22 25.96 -10.90
C LYS A 520 -5.89 25.35 -11.34
N ARG A 521 -4.86 25.34 -10.48
CA ARG A 521 -3.60 24.63 -10.76
C ARG A 521 -3.67 23.14 -10.42
N GLU A 522 -4.45 22.78 -9.40
CA GLU A 522 -4.70 21.39 -9.03
C GLU A 522 -5.40 20.63 -10.18
N PHE A 523 -6.55 21.13 -10.67
CA PHE A 523 -7.32 20.49 -11.76
C PHE A 523 -6.49 20.21 -13.03
N TRP A 524 -5.54 21.10 -13.36
CA TRP A 524 -4.63 20.92 -14.50
C TRP A 524 -3.59 19.81 -14.31
N LEU A 525 -3.28 19.46 -13.06
CA LEU A 525 -2.26 18.45 -12.70
C LEU A 525 -2.88 17.07 -12.39
N SER A 526 -4.14 17.03 -11.95
CA SER A 526 -4.89 15.80 -11.64
C SER A 526 -5.68 15.24 -12.83
N PHE A 527 -5.72 15.94 -13.97
CA PHE A 527 -6.56 15.66 -15.13
C PHE A 527 -8.08 15.71 -14.84
N ASP A 528 -8.50 16.28 -13.70
CA ASP A 528 -9.92 16.45 -13.36
C ASP A 528 -10.51 17.71 -14.03
N PHE A 529 -10.57 17.69 -15.36
CA PHE A 529 -11.17 18.77 -16.15
C PHE A 529 -12.68 18.96 -15.88
N SER A 530 -13.33 18.02 -15.19
CA SER A 530 -14.76 18.06 -14.88
C SER A 530 -15.14 19.14 -13.85
N LYS A 531 -14.18 19.58 -13.03
CA LYS A 531 -14.37 20.56 -11.94
C LYS A 531 -13.98 22.01 -12.29
N ILE A 532 -13.70 22.31 -13.56
CA ILE A 532 -13.21 23.63 -14.02
C ILE A 532 -14.34 24.69 -14.17
N GLY A 533 -15.61 24.26 -14.11
CA GLY A 533 -16.81 25.10 -14.28
C GLY A 533 -17.09 26.08 -13.15
#